data_AF-A0AAV0P1W5-F1
#
_entry.id   AF-A0AAV0P1W5-F1
#
_cell.length_a   1.000
_cell.length_b   1.000
_cell.length_c   1.000
_cell.angle_alpha   90.00
_cell.angle_beta   90.00
_cell.angle_gamma   90.00
#
_symmetry.space_group_name_H-M   'P 1'
#
loop_
_entity.id
_entity.type
_entity.pdbx_description
1 polymer ?
#
loop_
_entity_poly.entity_id
_entity_poly.type
_entity_poly.pdbx_seq_one_letter_code
_entity_poly.pdbx_strand_id
1 'polypeptide(L)'
;MRGRGGGGRSGGRGGAGNYTNPCLTMHQPWASLLVYGIKRIEGRSWPAPLRGRLWIHAASKVPEQDTIKAMEEFYKEIYALNGVTDIKFPEHYPVSRLLGCVEVVGCLKLDELASWEAIPEGVRVEGQTDI
;
A
#
# COMPACT_ATOMS: atom_id res chain seq x y z
N MET A 1 -0.66 10.51 -60.19
CA MET A 1 -2.13 10.65 -60.05
C MET A 1 -2.69 9.34 -59.51
N ARG A 2 -3.63 9.40 -58.56
CA ARG A 2 -4.21 8.31 -57.72
C ARG A 2 -3.29 7.87 -56.57
N GLY A 3 -3.72 7.77 -55.32
CA GLY A 3 -5.03 7.96 -54.68
C GLY A 3 -4.90 7.55 -53.20
N ARG A 4 -5.68 8.19 -52.34
CA ARG A 4 -5.67 8.12 -50.86
C ARG A 4 -5.86 6.70 -50.29
N GLY A 5 -5.27 6.46 -49.12
CA GLY A 5 -5.66 5.41 -48.18
C GLY A 5 -5.30 5.83 -46.76
N GLY A 6 -6.26 6.42 -46.05
CA GLY A 6 -6.17 6.67 -44.61
C GLY A 6 -6.43 5.40 -43.81
N GLY A 7 -5.91 5.34 -42.59
CA GLY A 7 -6.21 4.24 -41.68
C GLY A 7 -5.49 4.37 -40.34
N GLY A 8 -6.19 4.95 -39.38
CA GLY A 8 -6.15 4.52 -37.97
C GLY A 8 -4.85 4.65 -37.19
N ARG A 9 -4.72 5.75 -36.44
CA ARG A 9 -4.05 5.74 -35.14
C ARG A 9 -4.75 4.70 -34.25
N SER A 10 -4.12 3.57 -33.95
CA SER A 10 -4.48 2.72 -32.82
C SER A 10 -3.47 2.92 -31.71
N GLY A 11 -3.63 4.04 -30.99
CA GLY A 11 -3.04 4.18 -29.66
C GLY A 11 -3.66 3.13 -28.74
N GLY A 12 -2.93 2.07 -28.46
CA GLY A 12 -3.24 1.14 -27.38
C GLY A 12 -3.00 1.81 -26.03
N ARG A 13 -3.92 2.69 -25.61
CA ARG A 13 -4.01 3.12 -24.22
C ARG A 13 -4.63 1.98 -23.43
N GLY A 14 -3.80 1.09 -22.89
CA GLY A 14 -4.20 0.18 -21.82
C GLY A 14 -4.81 1.00 -20.67
N GLY A 15 -5.96 0.56 -20.17
CA GLY A 15 -6.81 1.31 -19.24
C GLY A 15 -6.16 1.59 -17.88
N ALA A 16 -5.28 2.59 -17.82
CA ALA A 16 -4.89 3.22 -16.57
C ALA A 16 -5.99 4.17 -16.14
N GLY A 17 -6.62 3.91 -14.99
CA GLY A 17 -7.59 4.83 -14.40
C GLY A 17 -7.02 6.25 -14.33
N ASN A 18 -7.82 7.25 -14.71
CA ASN A 18 -7.46 8.66 -14.88
C ASN A 18 -7.10 9.41 -13.57
N TYR A 19 -6.59 8.73 -12.53
CA TYR A 19 -6.23 9.38 -11.29
C TYR A 19 -4.88 10.08 -11.43
N THR A 20 -4.91 11.40 -11.57
CA THR A 20 -3.71 12.23 -11.43
C THR A 20 -3.48 12.44 -9.93
N ASN A 21 -2.38 11.90 -9.40
CA ASN A 21 -2.01 11.97 -7.98
C ASN A 21 -3.09 11.46 -7.00
N PRO A 22 -3.47 10.16 -7.07
CA PRO A 22 -4.44 9.58 -6.14
C PRO A 22 -3.97 9.71 -4.68
N CYS A 23 -4.93 9.77 -3.78
CA CYS A 23 -4.69 9.82 -2.34
C CYS A 23 -5.58 8.81 -1.62
N LEU A 24 -5.00 8.08 -0.66
CA LEU A 24 -5.69 7.17 0.24
C LEU A 24 -5.72 7.78 1.64
N THR A 25 -6.92 7.89 2.20
CA THR A 25 -7.09 8.19 3.62
C THR A 25 -7.20 6.90 4.42
N MET A 26 -6.47 6.82 5.53
CA MET A 26 -6.58 5.71 6.48
C MET A 26 -6.33 6.16 7.92
N HIS A 27 -6.78 5.36 8.88
CA HIS A 27 -6.58 5.65 10.30
C HIS A 27 -5.14 5.43 10.74
N GLN A 28 -4.75 6.08 11.83
CA GLN A 28 -3.52 5.77 12.53
C GLN A 28 -3.70 4.49 13.38
N PRO A 29 -2.62 3.72 13.61
CA PRO A 29 -1.22 3.99 13.24
C PRO A 29 -0.84 3.63 11.78
N TRP A 30 -1.72 2.92 11.07
CA TRP A 30 -1.40 2.35 9.74
C TRP A 30 -0.97 3.40 8.70
N ALA A 31 -1.52 4.63 8.75
CA ALA A 31 -1.13 5.71 7.85
C ALA A 31 0.37 6.04 7.95
N SER A 32 0.88 6.24 9.18
CA SER A 32 2.31 6.49 9.38
C SER A 32 3.14 5.25 9.05
N LEU A 33 2.66 4.04 9.40
CA LEU A 33 3.40 2.81 9.14
C LEU A 33 3.59 2.53 7.64
N LEU A 34 2.62 2.89 6.78
CA LEU A 34 2.80 2.85 5.32
C LEU A 34 3.91 3.81 4.87
N VAL A 35 3.87 5.07 5.31
CA VAL A 35 4.83 6.09 4.87
C VAL A 35 6.24 5.81 5.39
N TYR A 36 6.37 5.18 6.56
CA TYR A 36 7.65 4.71 7.10
C TYR A 36 8.15 3.41 6.46
N GLY A 37 7.37 2.79 5.56
CA GLY A 37 7.75 1.54 4.90
C GLY A 37 7.71 0.32 5.81
N ILE A 38 6.97 0.39 6.92
CA ILE A 38 6.79 -0.70 7.89
C ILE A 38 5.59 -1.57 7.50
N LYS A 39 4.44 -0.94 7.24
CA LYS A 39 3.31 -1.61 6.59
C LYS A 39 3.60 -1.67 5.09
N ARG A 40 3.57 -2.86 4.50
CA ARG A 40 3.91 -3.12 3.10
C ARG A 40 2.70 -3.51 2.27
N ILE A 41 1.65 -4.04 2.90
CA ILE A 41 0.40 -4.47 2.23
C ILE A 41 -0.80 -3.73 2.81
N GLU A 42 -1.71 -3.29 1.94
CA GLU A 42 -3.02 -2.72 2.30
C GLU A 42 -4.14 -3.60 1.73
N GLY A 43 -5.02 -4.09 2.61
CA GLY A 43 -6.17 -4.92 2.26
C GLY A 43 -7.41 -4.09 1.94
N ARG A 44 -8.16 -4.46 0.89
CA ARG A 44 -9.45 -3.84 0.50
C ARG A 44 -10.41 -4.92 0.02
N SER A 45 -11.71 -4.74 0.29
CA SER A 45 -12.75 -5.66 -0.19
C SER A 45 -13.12 -5.47 -1.67
N TRP A 46 -12.55 -4.45 -2.33
CA TRP A 46 -12.70 -4.19 -3.76
C TRP A 46 -11.33 -4.06 -4.44
N PRO A 47 -11.19 -4.51 -5.70
CA PRO A 47 -9.96 -4.34 -6.43
C PRO A 47 -9.74 -2.85 -6.74
N ALA A 48 -8.53 -2.38 -6.44
CA ALA A 48 -8.06 -1.07 -6.84
C ALA A 48 -6.76 -1.26 -7.63
N PRO A 49 -6.83 -1.51 -8.96
CA PRO A 49 -5.66 -1.76 -9.80
C PRO A 49 -4.87 -0.47 -10.09
N LEU A 50 -4.65 0.34 -9.06
CA LEU A 50 -3.78 1.49 -9.10
C LEU A 50 -2.33 1.01 -9.14
N ARG A 51 -1.50 1.67 -9.94
CA ARG A 51 -0.05 1.50 -9.93
C ARG A 51 0.63 2.85 -9.91
N GLY A 52 1.82 2.90 -9.33
CA GLY A 52 2.60 4.13 -9.19
C GLY A 52 2.28 4.90 -7.91
N ARG A 53 2.53 6.21 -7.92
CA ARG A 53 2.48 7.05 -6.72
C ARG A 53 1.07 7.12 -6.13
N LEU A 54 0.95 6.85 -4.84
CA LEU A 54 -0.25 7.03 -4.03
C LEU A 54 0.08 7.89 -2.81
N TRP A 55 -0.59 9.01 -2.66
CA TRP A 55 -0.47 9.85 -1.46
C TRP A 55 -1.21 9.22 -0.28
N ILE A 56 -0.68 9.39 0.93
CA ILE A 56 -1.26 8.87 2.16
C ILE A 56 -1.66 10.04 3.05
N HIS A 57 -2.94 10.10 3.39
CA HIS A 57 -3.53 11.04 4.31
C HIS A 57 -3.95 10.32 5.60
N ALA A 58 -3.55 10.85 6.75
CA ALA A 58 -4.01 10.37 8.04
C ALA A 58 -5.43 10.88 8.31
N ALA A 59 -6.36 9.97 8.58
CA ALA A 59 -7.71 10.30 9.03
C ALA A 59 -7.69 11.05 10.37
N SER A 60 -8.85 11.58 10.79
CA SER A 60 -8.96 12.44 11.97
C SER A 60 -9.05 11.71 13.31
N LYS A 61 -9.39 10.42 13.32
CA LYS A 61 -9.47 9.63 14.56
C LYS A 61 -8.09 9.55 15.19
N VAL A 62 -7.98 10.06 16.42
CA VAL A 62 -6.78 9.90 17.26
C VAL A 62 -6.63 8.41 17.61
N PRO A 63 -5.47 7.80 17.34
CA PRO A 63 -5.24 6.40 17.68
C PRO A 63 -5.15 6.23 19.20
N GLU A 64 -5.67 5.13 19.71
CA GLU A 64 -5.48 4.75 21.10
C GLU A 64 -4.04 4.25 21.30
N GLN A 65 -3.45 4.55 22.46
CA GLN A 65 -2.07 4.19 22.74
C GLN A 65 -1.85 2.67 22.69
N ASP A 66 -2.85 1.90 23.10
CA ASP A 66 -2.80 0.44 23.07
C ASP A 66 -2.86 -0.10 21.63
N THR A 67 -3.64 0.53 20.73
CA THR A 67 -3.61 0.21 19.30
C THR A 67 -2.23 0.48 18.70
N ILE A 68 -1.57 1.60 19.07
CA ILE A 68 -0.22 1.88 18.60
C ILE A 68 0.74 0.78 19.05
N LYS A 69 0.78 0.48 20.36
CA LYS A 69 1.69 -0.53 20.91
C LYS A 69 1.46 -1.91 20.28
N ALA A 70 0.19 -2.34 20.18
CA ALA A 70 -0.17 -3.62 19.59
C ALA A 70 0.30 -3.73 18.13
N MET A 71 0.15 -2.65 17.34
CA MET A 71 0.63 -2.64 15.96
C MET A 71 2.16 -2.61 15.88
N GLU A 72 2.85 -1.86 16.75
CA GLU A 72 4.32 -1.88 16.79
C GLU A 72 4.87 -3.26 17.17
N GLU A 73 4.26 -3.93 18.15
CA GLU A 73 4.60 -5.30 18.54
C GLU A 73 4.33 -6.29 17.40
N PHE A 74 3.15 -6.21 16.78
CA PHE A 74 2.82 -7.03 15.62
C PHE A 74 3.87 -6.90 14.50
N TYR A 75 4.26 -5.68 14.10
CA TYR A 75 5.26 -5.52 13.05
C TYR A 75 6.66 -5.95 13.50
N LYS A 76 7.03 -5.84 14.79
CA LYS A 76 8.28 -6.43 15.29
C LYS A 76 8.31 -7.94 15.09
N GLU A 77 7.23 -8.63 15.41
CA GLU A 77 7.12 -10.09 15.23
C GLU A 77 7.19 -10.47 13.75
N ILE A 78 6.45 -9.77 12.89
CA ILE A 78 6.43 -10.00 11.44
C ILE A 78 7.83 -9.87 10.82
N TYR A 79 8.58 -8.83 11.20
CA TYR A 79 9.93 -8.60 10.67
C TYR A 79 10.97 -9.55 11.30
N ALA A 80 10.75 -10.02 12.54
CA ALA A 80 11.59 -11.02 13.18
C ALA A 80 11.56 -12.36 12.42
N LEU A 81 10.44 -12.72 11.75
CA LEU A 81 10.37 -13.87 10.84
C LEU A 81 11.40 -13.78 9.70
N ASN A 82 11.80 -12.57 9.33
CA ASN A 82 12.81 -12.27 8.33
C ASN A 82 14.20 -11.99 8.93
N GLY A 83 14.40 -12.19 10.23
CA GLY A 83 15.65 -11.92 10.93
C GLY A 83 15.92 -10.43 11.18
N VAL A 84 14.92 -9.56 10.99
CA VAL A 84 15.05 -8.11 11.22
C VAL A 84 14.51 -7.78 12.61
N THR A 85 15.36 -7.29 13.50
CA THR A 85 15.01 -6.98 14.90
C THR A 85 15.09 -5.49 15.23
N ASP A 86 15.82 -4.70 14.46
CA ASP A 86 16.00 -3.26 14.67
C ASP A 86 15.10 -2.45 13.74
N ILE A 87 13.82 -2.31 14.13
CA ILE A 87 12.83 -1.52 13.40
C ILE A 87 12.63 -0.19 14.12
N LYS A 88 12.83 0.91 13.41
CA LYS A 88 12.56 2.25 13.92
C LYS A 88 11.12 2.66 13.61
N PHE A 89 10.29 2.71 14.64
CA PHE A 89 8.91 3.19 14.55
C PHE A 89 8.82 4.73 14.55
N PRO A 90 7.74 5.32 14.01
CA PRO A 90 7.46 6.75 14.13
C PRO A 90 7.36 7.19 15.59
N GLU A 91 8.01 8.30 15.93
CA GLU A 91 7.87 8.90 17.28
C GLU A 91 6.48 9.53 17.49
N HIS A 92 5.80 9.89 16.40
CA HIS A 92 4.49 10.55 16.41
C HIS A 92 3.56 10.02 15.32
N TYR A 93 2.27 9.95 15.64
CA TYR A 93 1.20 9.50 14.75
C TYR A 93 0.19 10.65 14.52
N PRO A 94 0.53 11.67 13.70
CA PRO A 94 -0.32 12.82 13.53
C PRO A 94 -1.59 12.49 12.73
N VAL A 95 -2.68 13.17 13.05
CA VAL A 95 -3.99 13.00 12.39
C VAL A 95 -4.33 14.17 11.48
N SER A 96 -5.33 13.99 10.60
CA SER A 96 -5.89 15.05 9.73
C SER A 96 -4.86 15.77 8.84
N ARG A 97 -3.89 15.03 8.28
CA ARG A 97 -2.86 15.62 7.43
C ARG A 97 -2.33 14.67 6.37
N LEU A 98 -1.86 15.24 5.27
CA LEU A 98 -1.08 14.53 4.27
C LEU A 98 0.29 14.18 4.86
N LEU A 99 0.62 12.90 4.90
CA LEU A 99 1.87 12.41 5.51
C LEU A 99 3.01 12.29 4.50
N GLY A 100 2.69 11.79 3.32
CA GLY A 100 3.67 11.46 2.29
C GLY A 100 3.04 10.64 1.18
N CYS A 101 3.84 9.88 0.45
CA CYS A 101 3.36 8.97 -0.58
C CYS A 101 4.13 7.66 -0.57
N VAL A 102 3.47 6.61 -1.06
CA VAL A 102 4.04 5.30 -1.33
C VAL A 102 3.97 5.01 -2.83
N GLU A 103 4.72 3.99 -3.28
CA GLU A 103 4.59 3.45 -4.63
C GLU A 103 3.77 2.15 -4.60
N VAL A 104 2.65 2.14 -5.32
CA VAL A 104 1.84 0.92 -5.48
C VAL A 104 2.43 0.09 -6.61
N VAL A 105 3.04 -1.04 -6.23
CA VAL A 105 3.71 -1.96 -7.16
C VAL A 105 2.82 -3.11 -7.64
N GLY A 106 1.58 -3.21 -7.16
CA GLY A 106 0.66 -4.27 -7.56
C GLY A 106 -0.62 -4.31 -6.73
N CYS A 107 -1.59 -5.07 -7.21
CA CYS A 107 -2.83 -5.40 -6.52
C CYS A 107 -3.09 -6.88 -6.79
N LEU A 108 -3.11 -7.69 -5.74
CA LEU A 108 -3.28 -9.13 -5.82
C LEU A 108 -4.49 -9.56 -5.01
N LYS A 109 -5.05 -10.72 -5.37
CA LYS A 109 -5.97 -11.44 -4.51
C LYS A 109 -5.20 -12.17 -3.40
N LEU A 110 -5.91 -12.54 -2.35
CA LEU A 110 -5.33 -13.17 -1.17
C LEU A 110 -4.68 -14.53 -1.48
N ASP A 111 -5.32 -15.33 -2.33
CA ASP A 111 -4.82 -16.63 -2.82
C ASP A 111 -3.55 -16.48 -3.68
N GLU A 112 -3.48 -15.44 -4.50
CA GLU A 112 -2.29 -15.08 -5.27
C GLU A 112 -1.13 -14.68 -4.35
N LEU A 113 -1.38 -13.88 -3.30
CA LEU A 113 -0.35 -13.47 -2.34
C LEU A 113 0.21 -14.68 -1.57
N ALA A 114 -0.65 -15.59 -1.12
CA ALA A 114 -0.24 -16.77 -0.34
C ALA A 114 0.71 -17.68 -1.11
N SER A 115 0.52 -17.78 -2.43
CA SER A 115 1.31 -18.64 -3.33
C SER A 115 2.53 -17.94 -3.96
N TRP A 116 2.75 -16.65 -3.68
CA TRP A 116 3.85 -15.90 -4.29
C TRP A 116 5.18 -16.07 -3.52
N GLU A 117 5.92 -17.14 -3.83
CA GLU A 117 7.17 -17.51 -3.14
C GLU A 117 8.28 -16.45 -3.19
N ALA A 118 8.26 -15.58 -4.21
CA ALA A 118 9.24 -14.49 -4.33
C ALA A 118 9.06 -13.40 -3.26
N ILE A 119 7.92 -13.37 -2.57
CA ILE A 119 7.66 -12.42 -1.49
C ILE A 119 8.16 -13.00 -0.15
N PRO A 120 8.91 -12.21 0.66
CA PRO A 120 9.37 -12.65 1.98
C PRO A 120 8.24 -13.13 2.89
N GLU A 121 8.49 -14.15 3.71
CA GLU A 121 7.47 -14.77 4.57
C GLU A 121 6.68 -13.76 5.42
N GLY A 122 7.35 -12.85 6.12
CA GLY A 122 6.66 -11.85 6.93
C GLY A 122 5.70 -10.97 6.13
N VAL A 123 5.99 -10.68 4.85
CA VAL A 123 5.07 -9.91 3.98
C VAL A 123 3.83 -10.75 3.65
N ARG A 124 3.98 -12.05 3.41
CA ARG A 124 2.84 -12.96 3.16
C ARG A 124 1.95 -13.11 4.39
N VAL A 125 2.56 -13.23 5.58
CA VAL A 125 1.83 -13.28 6.86
C VAL A 125 1.11 -11.96 7.14
N GLU A 126 1.78 -10.82 6.91
CA GLU A 126 1.19 -9.48 7.05
C GLU A 126 -0.08 -9.33 6.21
N GLY A 127 -0.08 -9.74 4.94
CA GLY A 127 -1.24 -9.62 4.07
C GLY A 127 -2.35 -10.65 4.30
N GLN A 128 -2.12 -11.66 5.14
CA GLN A 128 -3.12 -12.68 5.52
C GLN A 128 -3.72 -12.45 6.91
N THR A 129 -3.15 -11.52 7.68
CA THR A 129 -3.64 -11.21 9.03
C THR A 129 -4.69 -10.11 8.94
N ASP A 130 -5.87 -10.35 9.52
CA ASP A 130 -6.85 -9.30 9.75
C ASP A 130 -6.39 -8.42 10.93
N ILE A 131 -5.98 -7.19 10.62
CA ILE A 131 -5.49 -6.17 11.56
C ILE A 131 -6.32 -4.89 11.51
#